data_AF-A0A1Y1QCX4-F1
#
_entry.id   AF-A0A1Y1QCX4-F1
#
_cell.length_a   1.000
_cell.length_b   1.000
_cell.length_c   1.000
_cell.angle_alpha   90.00
_cell.angle_beta   90.00
_cell.angle_gamma   90.00
#
_symmetry.space_group_name_H-M   'P 1'
#
loop_
_entity.id
_entity.type
_entity.pdbx_description
1 polymer ?
#
loop_
_entity_poly.entity_id
_entity_poly.type
_entity_poly.pdbx_seq_one_letter_code
_entity_poly.pdbx_strand_id
1 'polypeptide(L)'
;MAFHGVLPHRQPLFQPAPRRDIGVNDTHAWRLNPAHRHVYDKLQLALAQGLRAAACGVDPLSVGIQTATPLFVKPITNLLGMSLNAQATTAGDLASGRTQVAPGCFWSEYLVGDHTSTDCLVLAGKVLWLAHTQGATDKDKQRPIYWHIGVRLPALEPLLTVFVETQLPGYTGLCNVEMIGGKVIEMHLRGSNGFFDFYGAHFVPAWVELVDKRVWQGLEAVREGYVYSLFGEGRLPADYADIAAVHGVKIVPDTVTLDRIAVLYADTLDAAQQVARLVAL
;
A
#
# COMPACT_ATOMS: atom_id res chain seq x y z
N MET A 1 -4.39 -13.59 22.76
CA MET A 1 -4.58 -13.19 21.35
C MET A 1 -3.77 -11.93 21.11
N ALA A 2 -3.26 -11.76 19.89
CA ALA A 2 -2.25 -10.76 19.61
C ALA A 2 -2.41 -10.16 18.21
N PHE A 3 -1.80 -8.99 18.03
CA PHE A 3 -1.39 -8.57 16.70
C PHE A 3 -0.26 -9.47 16.20
N HIS A 4 -0.41 -10.03 15.01
CA HIS A 4 0.55 -10.95 14.39
C HIS A 4 1.31 -10.25 13.27
N GLY A 5 2.65 -10.33 13.31
CA GLY A 5 3.51 -9.72 12.30
C GLY A 5 3.95 -8.28 12.61
N VAL A 6 3.80 -7.83 13.85
CA VAL A 6 4.26 -6.50 14.30
C VAL A 6 5.80 -6.48 14.31
N LEU A 7 6.39 -5.48 13.66
CA LEU A 7 7.84 -5.27 13.73
C LEU A 7 8.25 -4.90 15.17
N PRO A 8 9.38 -5.42 15.70
CA PRO A 8 9.79 -5.17 17.09
C PRO A 8 9.77 -3.69 17.49
N HIS A 9 10.34 -2.81 16.65
CA HIS A 9 10.41 -1.37 16.92
C HIS A 9 9.05 -0.65 16.85
N ARG A 10 8.00 -1.30 16.33
CA ARG A 10 6.64 -0.74 16.25
C ARG A 10 5.69 -1.27 17.34
N GLN A 11 6.10 -2.27 18.13
CA GLN A 11 5.26 -2.85 19.19
C GLN A 11 4.57 -1.82 20.11
N PRO A 12 5.21 -0.69 20.50
CA PRO A 12 4.55 0.31 21.34
C PRO A 12 3.29 0.94 20.72
N LEU A 13 3.18 0.98 19.39
CA LEU A 13 1.99 1.52 18.70
C LEU A 13 0.79 0.57 18.79
N PHE A 14 1.03 -0.74 18.97
CA PHE A 14 0.00 -1.77 18.89
C PHE A 14 -0.61 -2.07 20.27
N GLN A 15 -1.20 -1.04 20.88
CA GLN A 15 -1.88 -1.10 22.17
C GLN A 15 -3.27 -0.48 22.09
N PRO A 16 -4.29 -1.04 22.76
CA PRO A 16 -4.26 -2.26 23.58
C PRO A 16 -4.15 -3.54 22.73
N ALA A 17 -3.84 -4.68 23.36
CA ALA A 17 -3.85 -5.97 22.69
C ALA A 17 -5.30 -6.44 22.38
N PRO A 18 -5.57 -7.00 21.18
CA PRO A 18 -6.89 -7.50 20.83
C PRO A 18 -7.20 -8.86 21.45
N ARG A 19 -8.49 -9.13 21.67
CA ARG A 19 -9.02 -10.45 22.03
C ARG A 19 -9.16 -11.36 20.81
N ARG A 20 -9.28 -10.84 19.59
CA ARG A 20 -9.18 -11.62 18.36
C ARG A 20 -7.78 -11.51 17.76
N ASP A 21 -7.35 -12.53 17.03
CA ASP A 21 -6.08 -12.47 16.32
C ASP A 21 -6.20 -11.56 15.11
N ILE A 22 -5.28 -10.59 15.01
CA ILE A 22 -5.27 -9.59 13.93
C ILE A 22 -3.92 -9.68 13.20
N GLY A 23 -3.95 -9.86 11.88
CA GLY A 23 -2.74 -9.81 11.07
C GLY A 23 -2.38 -8.37 10.72
N VAL A 24 -1.16 -7.95 10.99
CA VAL A 24 -0.66 -6.60 10.66
C VAL A 24 0.34 -6.61 9.49
N ASN A 25 0.57 -7.78 8.91
CA ASN A 25 1.26 -7.94 7.63
C ASN A 25 0.48 -8.92 6.75
N ASP A 26 0.78 -8.91 5.45
CA ASP A 26 -0.04 -9.63 4.46
C ASP A 26 -0.02 -11.15 4.67
N THR A 27 1.10 -11.74 5.09
CA THR A 27 1.18 -13.18 5.38
C THR A 27 0.22 -13.61 6.49
N HIS A 28 0.19 -12.87 7.61
CA HIS A 28 -0.71 -13.19 8.72
C HIS A 28 -2.16 -12.82 8.39
N ALA A 29 -2.39 -11.68 7.74
CA ALA A 29 -3.72 -11.25 7.33
C ALA A 29 -4.36 -12.24 6.35
N TRP A 30 -3.60 -12.72 5.36
CA TRP A 30 -4.03 -13.78 4.45
C TRP A 30 -4.39 -15.07 5.21
N ARG A 31 -3.55 -15.49 6.16
CA ARG A 31 -3.80 -16.71 6.96
C ARG A 31 -5.08 -16.59 7.77
N LEU A 32 -5.27 -15.47 8.46
CA LEU A 32 -6.36 -15.24 9.41
C LEU A 32 -7.73 -14.95 8.75
N ASN A 33 -7.75 -14.59 7.47
CA ASN A 33 -8.98 -14.22 6.76
C ASN A 33 -9.28 -15.11 5.53
N PRO A 34 -9.48 -16.42 5.70
CA PRO A 34 -9.64 -17.36 4.60
C PRO A 34 -10.80 -17.02 3.64
N ALA A 35 -11.91 -16.47 4.16
CA ALA A 35 -13.08 -16.08 3.36
C ALA A 35 -12.83 -14.88 2.43
N HIS A 36 -11.77 -14.10 2.67
CA HIS A 36 -11.50 -12.85 1.95
C HIS A 36 -10.17 -12.86 1.18
N ARG A 37 -9.49 -14.01 1.08
CA ARG A 37 -8.18 -14.12 0.42
C ARG A 37 -8.17 -13.69 -1.04
N HIS A 38 -9.33 -13.73 -1.70
CA HIS A 38 -9.48 -13.35 -3.10
C HIS A 38 -9.02 -11.90 -3.37
N VAL A 39 -9.04 -11.01 -2.39
CA VAL A 39 -8.57 -9.63 -2.57
C VAL A 39 -7.06 -9.53 -2.85
N TYR A 40 -6.30 -10.59 -2.56
CA TYR A 40 -4.87 -10.67 -2.91
C TYR A 40 -4.61 -11.15 -4.36
N ASP A 41 -5.66 -11.49 -5.11
CA ASP A 41 -5.60 -11.82 -6.53
C ASP A 41 -5.79 -10.54 -7.36
N LYS A 42 -4.68 -9.96 -7.78
CA LYS A 42 -4.66 -8.68 -8.52
C LYS A 42 -5.28 -8.80 -9.92
N LEU A 43 -5.29 -10.00 -10.51
CA LEU A 43 -5.96 -10.22 -11.78
C LEU A 43 -7.48 -10.18 -11.59
N GLN A 44 -8.00 -10.84 -10.55
CA GLN A 44 -9.43 -10.77 -10.23
C GLN A 44 -9.87 -9.34 -9.90
N LEU A 45 -9.09 -8.58 -9.13
CA LEU A 45 -9.39 -7.17 -8.87
C LEU A 45 -9.43 -6.34 -10.17
N ALA A 46 -8.50 -6.58 -11.10
CA ALA A 46 -8.49 -5.91 -12.40
C ALA A 46 -9.75 -6.25 -13.22
N LEU A 47 -10.12 -7.52 -13.28
CA LEU A 47 -11.31 -7.98 -14.02
C LEU A 47 -12.62 -7.49 -13.37
N ALA A 48 -12.71 -7.47 -12.04
CA ALA A 48 -13.90 -7.06 -11.30
C ALA A 48 -14.33 -5.61 -11.56
N GLN A 49 -13.39 -4.75 -11.96
CA GLN A 49 -13.66 -3.34 -12.32
C GLN A 49 -13.63 -3.09 -13.84
N GLY A 50 -13.59 -4.17 -14.64
CA GLY A 50 -13.66 -4.11 -16.10
C GLY A 50 -12.36 -3.73 -16.81
N LEU A 51 -11.19 -3.86 -16.16
CA LEU A 51 -9.91 -3.63 -16.85
C LEU A 51 -9.64 -4.73 -17.86
N ARG A 52 -9.00 -4.36 -18.97
CA ARG A 52 -8.43 -5.33 -19.91
C ARG A 52 -7.21 -5.95 -19.24
N ALA A 53 -7.32 -7.21 -18.85
CA ALA A 53 -6.25 -7.96 -18.21
C ALA A 53 -6.36 -9.46 -18.52
N ALA A 54 -5.23 -10.15 -18.54
CA ALA A 54 -5.19 -11.61 -18.61
C ALA A 54 -3.90 -12.16 -18.03
N ALA A 55 -3.90 -13.43 -17.62
CA ALA A 55 -2.69 -14.14 -17.23
C ALA A 55 -1.64 -14.10 -18.36
N CYS A 56 -0.37 -13.93 -17.99
CA CYS A 56 0.72 -14.02 -18.96
C CYS A 56 0.72 -15.41 -19.61
N GLY A 57 0.85 -15.44 -20.94
CA GLY A 57 0.59 -16.63 -21.77
C GLY A 57 -0.65 -16.47 -22.65
N VAL A 58 -1.62 -15.63 -22.26
CA VAL A 58 -2.63 -15.12 -23.18
C VAL A 58 -2.02 -13.98 -23.98
N ASP A 59 -1.92 -14.13 -25.30
CA ASP A 59 -1.35 -13.10 -26.17
C ASP A 59 -2.28 -11.87 -26.22
N PRO A 60 -1.84 -10.66 -25.81
CA PRO A 60 -2.65 -9.46 -25.87
C PRO A 60 -3.14 -9.13 -27.30
N LEU A 61 -2.37 -9.48 -28.34
CA LEU A 61 -2.78 -9.26 -29.73
C LEU A 61 -3.96 -10.16 -30.11
N SER A 62 -3.99 -11.40 -29.60
CA SER A 62 -5.10 -12.34 -29.84
C SER A 62 -6.44 -11.89 -29.26
N VAL A 63 -6.41 -10.97 -28.28
CA VAL A 63 -7.60 -10.36 -27.66
C VAL A 63 -7.80 -8.90 -28.10
N GLY A 64 -7.25 -8.55 -29.27
CA GLY A 64 -7.49 -7.27 -29.94
C GLY A 64 -6.81 -6.07 -29.28
N ILE A 65 -5.65 -6.24 -28.65
CA ILE A 65 -4.80 -5.13 -28.20
C ILE A 65 -3.82 -4.80 -29.32
N GLN A 66 -3.62 -3.51 -29.61
CA GLN A 66 -2.70 -3.09 -30.66
C GLN A 66 -1.24 -3.19 -30.17
N THR A 67 -0.32 -3.51 -31.08
CA THR A 67 1.11 -3.72 -30.79
C THR A 67 1.75 -2.61 -29.95
N ALA A 68 1.43 -1.34 -30.24
CA ALA A 68 2.01 -0.19 -29.56
C ALA A 68 1.30 0.18 -28.24
N THR A 69 0.20 -0.50 -27.88
CA THR A 69 -0.54 -0.21 -26.65
C THR A 69 0.33 -0.51 -25.42
N PRO A 70 0.54 0.46 -24.51
CA PRO A 70 1.23 0.22 -23.26
C PRO A 70 0.46 -0.74 -22.36
N LEU A 71 1.18 -1.68 -21.75
CA LEU A 71 0.69 -2.64 -20.78
C LEU A 71 1.54 -2.60 -19.51
N PHE A 72 1.03 -3.19 -18.44
CA PHE A 72 1.77 -3.42 -17.22
C PHE A 72 1.73 -4.91 -16.87
N VAL A 73 2.88 -5.50 -16.54
CA VAL A 73 3.00 -6.89 -16.11
C VAL A 73 3.35 -6.93 -14.63
N LYS A 74 2.68 -7.77 -13.85
CA LYS A 74 2.98 -8.00 -12.43
C LYS A 74 2.50 -9.38 -11.96
N PRO A 75 3.00 -9.92 -10.84
CA PRO A 75 2.47 -11.15 -10.24
C PRO A 75 0.98 -11.04 -9.90
N ILE A 76 0.23 -12.13 -10.08
CA ILE A 76 -1.18 -12.24 -9.65
C ILE A 76 -1.29 -12.03 -8.14
N THR A 77 -0.39 -12.63 -7.37
CA THR A 77 -0.31 -12.47 -5.91
C THR A 77 1.14 -12.24 -5.49
N ASN A 78 1.36 -11.27 -4.60
CA ASN A 78 2.64 -11.02 -3.97
C ASN A 78 2.42 -10.47 -2.55
N LEU A 79 2.50 -11.33 -1.54
CA LEU A 79 2.33 -10.95 -0.13
C LEU A 79 3.56 -10.26 0.47
N LEU A 80 4.71 -10.29 -0.23
CA LEU A 80 5.94 -9.61 0.21
C LEU A 80 6.00 -8.16 -0.26
N GLY A 81 5.16 -7.76 -1.22
CA GLY A 81 5.09 -6.40 -1.74
C GLY A 81 6.32 -6.00 -2.57
N MET A 82 6.72 -4.73 -2.48
CA MET A 82 7.94 -4.16 -3.10
C MET A 82 7.97 -4.16 -4.64
N SER A 83 6.83 -4.27 -5.32
CA SER A 83 6.75 -4.30 -6.80
C SER A 83 7.63 -5.37 -7.44
N LEU A 84 7.90 -6.49 -6.74
CA LEU A 84 8.71 -7.57 -7.27
C LEU A 84 8.12 -8.13 -8.57
N ASN A 85 8.96 -8.29 -9.59
CA ASN A 85 8.59 -8.75 -10.94
C ASN A 85 7.50 -7.90 -11.63
N ALA A 86 7.40 -6.61 -11.30
CA ALA A 86 6.49 -5.67 -11.95
C ALA A 86 7.23 -4.77 -12.95
N GLN A 87 6.66 -4.58 -14.15
CA GLN A 87 7.26 -3.74 -15.19
C GLN A 87 6.25 -3.21 -16.21
N ALA A 88 6.55 -2.05 -16.78
CA ALA A 88 5.86 -1.52 -17.95
C ALA A 88 6.36 -2.20 -19.23
N THR A 89 5.49 -2.38 -20.21
CA THR A 89 5.82 -2.94 -21.53
C THR A 89 4.83 -2.47 -22.61
N THR A 90 4.97 -2.95 -23.84
CA THR A 90 3.97 -2.85 -24.91
C THR A 90 3.38 -4.23 -25.22
N ALA A 91 2.17 -4.27 -25.79
CA ALA A 91 1.56 -5.52 -26.24
C ALA A 91 2.44 -6.29 -27.24
N GLY A 92 3.13 -5.57 -28.14
CA GLY A 92 4.05 -6.17 -29.11
C GLY A 92 5.30 -6.77 -28.49
N ASP A 93 5.90 -6.10 -27.50
CA ASP A 93 7.08 -6.63 -26.81
C ASP A 93 6.72 -7.85 -25.95
N LEU A 94 5.54 -7.84 -25.34
CA LEU A 94 5.02 -9.00 -24.62
C LEU A 94 4.74 -10.18 -25.56
N ALA A 95 4.03 -9.95 -26.67
CA ALA A 95 3.68 -10.99 -27.64
C ALA A 95 4.91 -11.60 -28.34
N SER A 96 5.94 -10.78 -28.59
CA SER A 96 7.20 -11.24 -29.21
C SER A 96 8.20 -11.87 -28.23
N GLY A 97 7.87 -11.94 -26.93
CA GLY A 97 8.76 -12.48 -25.90
C GLY A 97 9.96 -11.58 -25.55
N ARG A 98 9.98 -10.32 -26.02
CA ARG A 98 11.00 -9.34 -25.63
C ARG A 98 10.87 -8.94 -24.16
N THR A 99 9.65 -8.93 -23.64
CA THR A 99 9.39 -8.78 -22.20
C THR A 99 9.47 -10.13 -21.50
N GLN A 100 10.47 -10.30 -20.63
CA GLN A 100 10.60 -11.48 -19.78
C GLN A 100 9.56 -11.44 -18.66
N VAL A 101 8.79 -12.51 -18.50
CA VAL A 101 7.71 -12.58 -17.51
C VAL A 101 7.92 -13.80 -16.61
N ALA A 102 7.82 -13.59 -15.29
CA ALA A 102 7.86 -14.69 -14.34
C ALA A 102 6.55 -15.49 -14.38
N PRO A 103 6.58 -16.82 -14.14
CA PRO A 103 5.37 -17.62 -13.97
C PRO A 103 4.43 -17.02 -12.91
N GLY A 104 3.12 -17.11 -13.15
CA GLY A 104 2.11 -16.53 -12.25
C GLY A 104 1.95 -15.01 -12.35
N CYS A 105 2.55 -14.37 -13.36
CA CYS A 105 2.25 -12.98 -13.72
C CYS A 105 1.01 -12.87 -14.60
N PHE A 106 0.44 -11.66 -14.63
CA PHE A 106 -0.60 -11.25 -15.56
C PHE A 106 -0.22 -9.90 -16.18
N TRP A 107 -0.79 -9.61 -17.35
CA TRP A 107 -0.74 -8.28 -17.95
C TRP A 107 -2.08 -7.57 -17.76
N SER A 108 -2.04 -6.25 -17.64
CA SER A 108 -3.22 -5.38 -17.69
C SER A 108 -2.96 -4.17 -18.57
N GLU A 109 -4.01 -3.44 -18.92
CA GLU A 109 -3.88 -2.07 -19.42
C GLU A 109 -2.99 -1.23 -18.47
N TYR A 110 -2.21 -0.32 -19.07
CA TYR A 110 -1.35 0.58 -18.34
C TYR A 110 -2.16 1.76 -17.78
N LEU A 111 -2.24 1.85 -16.46
CA LEU A 111 -3.01 2.89 -15.77
C LEU A 111 -2.18 4.17 -15.60
N VAL A 112 -2.85 5.32 -15.73
CA VAL A 112 -2.27 6.65 -15.57
C VAL A 112 -3.12 7.49 -14.62
N GLY A 113 -2.51 8.47 -13.97
CA GLY A 113 -3.17 9.36 -12.99
C GLY A 113 -2.59 9.21 -11.59
N ASP A 114 -3.28 9.79 -10.61
CA ASP A 114 -2.81 9.82 -9.22
C ASP A 114 -2.70 8.41 -8.64
N HIS A 115 -1.58 8.16 -7.95
CA HIS A 115 -1.35 6.95 -7.18
C HIS A 115 -1.76 7.20 -5.73
N THR A 116 -2.71 6.43 -5.21
CA THR A 116 -3.24 6.59 -3.85
C THR A 116 -3.22 5.27 -3.11
N SER A 117 -3.12 5.34 -1.78
CA SER A 117 -3.24 4.18 -0.89
C SER A 117 -4.14 4.60 0.28
N THR A 118 -5.25 3.90 0.46
CA THR A 118 -6.28 4.26 1.45
C THR A 118 -6.51 3.14 2.44
N ASP A 119 -6.22 3.39 3.71
CA ASP A 119 -6.60 2.51 4.81
C ASP A 119 -8.08 2.73 5.15
N CYS A 120 -8.82 1.65 5.35
CA CYS A 120 -10.26 1.65 5.58
C CYS A 120 -10.58 0.77 6.80
N LEU A 121 -11.29 1.34 7.78
CA LEU A 121 -11.93 0.52 8.82
C LEU A 121 -13.30 0.06 8.34
N VAL A 122 -13.54 -1.24 8.42
CA VAL A 122 -14.70 -1.92 7.84
C VAL A 122 -15.44 -2.71 8.92
N LEU A 123 -16.77 -2.59 8.96
CA LEU A 123 -17.66 -3.35 9.83
C LEU A 123 -18.75 -4.07 9.05
N ALA A 124 -18.74 -5.39 9.13
CA ALA A 124 -19.62 -6.28 8.37
C ALA A 124 -19.70 -5.91 6.88
N GLY A 125 -18.56 -5.57 6.28
CA GLY A 125 -18.42 -5.12 4.89
C GLY A 125 -18.62 -3.63 4.65
N LYS A 126 -19.20 -2.87 5.60
CA LYS A 126 -19.43 -1.42 5.47
C LYS A 126 -18.21 -0.61 5.85
N VAL A 127 -17.86 0.38 5.03
CA VAL A 127 -16.76 1.30 5.32
C VAL A 127 -17.20 2.33 6.35
N LEU A 128 -16.39 2.54 7.38
CA LEU A 128 -16.68 3.46 8.50
C LEU A 128 -15.72 4.64 8.58
N TRP A 129 -14.50 4.48 8.07
CA TRP A 129 -13.43 5.46 8.14
C TRP A 129 -12.43 5.22 7.02
N LEU A 130 -11.88 6.32 6.50
CA LEU A 130 -10.93 6.35 5.40
C LEU A 130 -9.74 7.20 5.80
N ALA A 131 -8.54 6.68 5.55
CA ALA A 131 -7.28 7.39 5.70
C ALA A 131 -6.53 7.37 4.39
N HIS A 132 -6.63 8.46 3.65
CA HIS A 132 -6.04 8.58 2.33
C HIS A 132 -4.57 8.99 2.41
N THR A 133 -3.81 8.45 1.47
CA THR A 133 -2.46 8.87 1.16
C THR A 133 -2.27 8.98 -0.35
N GLN A 134 -1.42 9.89 -0.79
CA GLN A 134 -1.08 10.09 -2.20
C GLN A 134 0.42 9.89 -2.41
N GLY A 135 0.78 9.02 -3.35
CA GLY A 135 2.15 8.76 -3.73
C GLY A 135 2.69 9.86 -4.63
N ALA A 136 3.98 10.16 -4.49
CA ALA A 136 4.72 11.03 -5.40
C ALA A 136 4.64 10.57 -6.86
N THR A 137 4.66 11.54 -7.79
CA THR A 137 4.86 11.30 -9.22
C THR A 137 6.24 10.72 -9.49
N ASP A 138 7.25 11.21 -8.77
CA ASP A 138 8.62 10.70 -8.84
C ASP A 138 8.70 9.31 -8.20
N LYS A 139 9.38 8.39 -8.89
CA LYS A 139 9.42 6.97 -8.52
C LYS A 139 10.83 6.41 -8.63
N ASP A 140 11.15 5.48 -7.72
CA ASP A 140 12.26 4.56 -7.83
C ASP A 140 11.75 3.15 -8.16
N LYS A 141 12.12 2.60 -9.32
CA LYS A 141 11.70 1.26 -9.79
C LYS A 141 10.18 1.01 -9.61
N GLN A 142 9.35 1.97 -10.00
CA GLN A 142 7.87 2.00 -9.87
C GLN A 142 7.31 2.36 -8.48
N ARG A 143 8.14 2.54 -7.45
CA ARG A 143 7.71 2.89 -6.08
C ARG A 143 7.78 4.41 -5.89
N PRO A 144 6.72 5.07 -5.40
CA PRO A 144 6.78 6.49 -5.08
C PRO A 144 7.92 6.82 -4.11
N ILE A 145 8.64 7.91 -4.36
CA ILE A 145 9.72 8.35 -3.45
C ILE A 145 9.19 8.88 -2.11
N TYR A 146 7.94 9.33 -2.07
CA TYR A 146 7.23 9.66 -0.84
C TYR A 146 5.73 9.36 -0.93
N TRP A 147 5.09 9.32 0.23
CA TRP A 147 3.65 9.34 0.41
C TRP A 147 3.24 10.58 1.21
N HIS A 148 2.32 11.37 0.67
CA HIS A 148 1.64 12.47 1.36
C HIS A 148 0.44 11.89 2.12
N ILE A 149 0.48 11.98 3.44
CA ILE A 149 -0.45 11.36 4.38
C ILE A 149 -1.53 12.38 4.75
N GLY A 150 -2.75 11.91 5.04
CA GLY A 150 -3.84 12.76 5.54
C GLY A 150 -4.52 13.60 4.47
N VAL A 151 -4.26 13.33 3.19
CA VAL A 151 -4.85 14.06 2.06
C VAL A 151 -6.38 13.89 2.01
N ARG A 152 -7.09 14.91 1.52
CA ARG A 152 -8.54 14.84 1.30
C ARG A 152 -8.85 14.45 -0.14
N LEU A 153 -9.51 13.30 -0.34
CA LEU A 153 -9.87 12.77 -1.66
C LEU A 153 -11.37 12.48 -1.79
N PRO A 154 -12.27 13.47 -1.55
CA PRO A 154 -13.71 13.23 -1.49
C PRO A 154 -14.30 12.67 -2.78
N ALA A 155 -13.69 12.95 -3.93
CA ALA A 155 -14.11 12.40 -5.22
C ALA A 155 -13.86 10.89 -5.35
N LEU A 156 -12.92 10.33 -4.57
CA LEU A 156 -12.54 8.92 -4.60
C LEU A 156 -13.37 8.08 -3.60
N GLU A 157 -13.85 8.69 -2.51
CA GLU A 157 -14.55 7.99 -1.41
C GLU A 157 -15.76 7.15 -1.88
N PRO A 158 -16.65 7.62 -2.79
CA PRO A 158 -17.77 6.80 -3.25
C PRO A 158 -17.31 5.54 -4.00
N LEU A 159 -16.29 5.67 -4.84
CA LEU A 159 -15.78 4.57 -5.64
C LEU A 159 -15.05 3.54 -4.76
N LEU A 160 -14.24 4.01 -3.80
CA LEU A 160 -13.62 3.16 -2.78
C LEU A 160 -14.67 2.42 -1.94
N THR A 161 -15.69 3.13 -1.48
CA THR A 161 -16.73 2.55 -0.61
C THR A 161 -17.46 1.42 -1.33
N VAL A 162 -17.94 1.67 -2.55
CA VAL A 162 -18.62 0.64 -3.37
C VAL A 162 -17.71 -0.56 -3.62
N PHE A 163 -16.43 -0.31 -3.93
CA PHE A 163 -15.50 -1.40 -4.21
C PHE A 163 -15.23 -2.26 -2.97
N VAL A 164 -14.95 -1.63 -1.82
CA VAL A 164 -14.72 -2.34 -0.55
C VAL A 164 -15.96 -3.12 -0.13
N GLU A 165 -17.15 -2.52 -0.17
CA GLU A 165 -18.40 -3.19 0.19
C GLU A 165 -18.70 -4.40 -0.71
N THR A 166 -18.34 -4.32 -1.99
CA THR A 166 -18.50 -5.41 -2.96
C THR A 166 -17.51 -6.55 -2.73
N GLN A 167 -16.23 -6.23 -2.48
CA GLN A 167 -15.17 -7.23 -2.35
C GLN A 167 -15.07 -7.83 -0.93
N LEU A 168 -15.57 -7.14 0.09
CA LEU A 168 -15.42 -7.56 1.48
C LEU A 168 -16.75 -7.80 2.23
N PRO A 169 -17.72 -8.53 1.65
CA PRO A 169 -19.01 -8.76 2.30
C PRO A 169 -18.81 -9.48 3.65
N GLY A 170 -19.33 -8.89 4.72
CA GLY A 170 -19.23 -9.45 6.08
C GLY A 170 -17.86 -9.30 6.77
N TYR A 171 -16.84 -8.76 6.09
CA TYR A 171 -15.51 -8.54 6.68
C TYR A 171 -15.59 -7.53 7.84
N THR A 172 -14.71 -7.68 8.84
CA THR A 172 -14.52 -6.65 9.86
C THR A 172 -13.07 -6.57 10.26
N GLY A 173 -12.53 -5.36 10.17
CA GLY A 173 -11.12 -5.11 10.38
C GLY A 173 -10.64 -3.91 9.60
N LEU A 174 -9.35 -3.92 9.29
CA LEU A 174 -8.65 -2.87 8.58
C LEU A 174 -8.19 -3.42 7.24
N CYS A 175 -8.58 -2.79 6.14
CA CYS A 175 -8.05 -3.09 4.82
C CYS A 175 -7.38 -1.87 4.21
N ASN A 176 -6.47 -2.09 3.27
CA ASN A 176 -5.88 -1.04 2.45
C ASN A 176 -6.26 -1.26 0.99
N VAL A 177 -6.57 -0.18 0.27
CA VAL A 177 -6.83 -0.18 -1.18
C VAL A 177 -5.85 0.77 -1.86
N GLU A 178 -5.05 0.25 -2.79
CA GLU A 178 -4.16 1.05 -3.62
C GLU A 178 -4.79 1.26 -5.00
N MET A 179 -4.69 2.49 -5.53
CA MET A 179 -5.33 2.88 -6.78
C MET A 179 -4.44 3.74 -7.65
N ILE A 180 -4.59 3.62 -8.97
CA ILE A 180 -4.02 4.55 -9.96
C ILE A 180 -5.15 5.06 -10.85
N GLY A 181 -5.30 6.38 -10.98
CA GLY A 181 -6.31 6.97 -11.87
C GLY A 181 -7.74 6.56 -11.56
N GLY A 182 -8.05 6.33 -10.28
CA GLY A 182 -9.37 5.86 -9.85
C GLY A 182 -9.66 4.37 -10.11
N LYS A 183 -8.64 3.57 -10.47
CA LYS A 183 -8.73 2.13 -10.65
C LYS A 183 -7.92 1.40 -9.59
N VAL A 184 -8.49 0.35 -8.99
CA VAL A 184 -7.85 -0.43 -7.93
C VAL A 184 -6.73 -1.26 -8.52
N ILE A 185 -5.53 -1.16 -7.96
CA ILE A 185 -4.35 -1.91 -8.41
C ILE A 185 -3.96 -3.03 -7.44
N GLU A 186 -4.18 -2.84 -6.13
CA GLU A 186 -3.91 -3.80 -5.06
C GLU A 186 -4.89 -3.59 -3.89
N MET A 187 -5.11 -4.64 -3.11
CA MET A 187 -5.88 -4.60 -1.88
C MET A 187 -5.25 -5.51 -0.83
N HIS A 188 -5.28 -5.07 0.43
CA HIS A 188 -4.67 -5.78 1.56
C HIS A 188 -5.66 -5.88 2.72
N LEU A 189 -5.65 -6.97 3.48
CA LEU A 189 -6.48 -7.16 4.69
C LEU A 189 -5.78 -6.67 5.97
N ARG A 190 -4.95 -5.65 5.80
CA ARG A 190 -4.18 -4.94 6.84
C ARG A 190 -4.04 -3.48 6.41
N GLY A 191 -3.72 -2.61 7.35
CA GLY A 191 -3.35 -1.22 7.06
C GLY A 191 -1.88 -1.07 6.69
N SER A 192 -1.54 0.09 6.15
CA SER A 192 -0.15 0.45 5.84
C SER A 192 0.54 0.90 7.13
N ASN A 193 1.22 -0.04 7.80
CA ASN A 193 1.81 0.17 9.13
C ASN A 193 2.59 1.48 9.26
N GLY A 194 3.37 1.88 8.24
CA GLY A 194 4.13 3.13 8.27
C GLY A 194 3.26 4.38 8.45
N PHE A 195 2.00 4.36 8.04
CA PHE A 195 1.12 5.53 8.13
C PHE A 195 0.52 5.73 9.53
N PHE A 196 0.57 4.72 10.39
CA PHE A 196 -0.07 4.76 11.71
C PHE A 196 0.52 5.83 12.64
N ASP A 197 1.77 6.25 12.41
CA ASP A 197 2.39 7.37 13.13
C ASP A 197 1.59 8.69 12.95
N PHE A 198 0.71 8.79 11.95
CA PHE A 198 -0.13 9.96 11.67
C PHE A 198 -1.61 9.78 12.06
N TYR A 199 -2.04 8.57 12.46
CA TYR A 199 -3.45 8.25 12.67
C TYR A 199 -3.96 8.63 14.07
N GLY A 200 -3.08 9.13 14.94
CA GLY A 200 -3.40 9.55 16.30
C GLY A 200 -3.51 8.39 17.29
N ALA A 201 -3.49 8.73 18.58
CA ALA A 201 -3.43 7.74 19.67
C ALA A 201 -4.68 6.85 19.77
N HIS A 202 -5.83 7.32 19.27
CA HIS A 202 -7.11 6.60 19.34
C HIS A 202 -7.31 5.56 18.24
N PHE A 203 -6.49 5.57 17.19
CA PHE A 203 -6.66 4.68 16.03
C PHE A 203 -6.59 3.19 16.40
N VAL A 204 -5.50 2.75 17.03
CA VAL A 204 -5.34 1.32 17.39
C VAL A 204 -6.40 0.87 18.40
N PRO A 205 -6.71 1.62 19.49
CA PRO A 205 -7.86 1.32 20.33
C PRO A 205 -9.17 1.16 19.56
N ALA A 206 -9.50 2.09 18.65
CA ALA A 206 -10.74 2.00 17.86
C ALA A 206 -10.75 0.78 16.94
N TRP A 207 -9.61 0.45 16.31
CA TRP A 207 -9.49 -0.76 15.49
C TRP A 207 -9.71 -2.03 16.32
N VAL A 208 -9.11 -2.12 17.50
CA VAL A 208 -9.30 -3.25 18.42
C VAL A 208 -10.74 -3.35 18.86
N GLU A 209 -11.37 -2.26 19.27
CA GLU A 209 -12.79 -2.26 19.65
C GLU A 209 -13.71 -2.66 18.51
N LEU A 210 -13.41 -2.22 17.29
CA LEU A 210 -14.15 -2.61 16.10
C LEU A 210 -14.09 -4.11 15.88
N VAL A 211 -12.89 -4.68 15.90
CA VAL A 211 -12.69 -6.12 15.68
C VAL A 211 -13.27 -6.93 16.81
N ASP A 212 -13.04 -6.57 18.07
CA ASP A 212 -13.42 -7.36 19.25
C ASP A 212 -14.88 -7.19 19.65
N LYS A 213 -15.40 -5.97 19.58
CA LYS A 213 -16.73 -5.61 20.10
C LYS A 213 -17.73 -5.27 19.01
N ARG A 214 -17.31 -5.11 17.75
CA ARG A 214 -18.17 -4.67 16.64
C ARG A 214 -18.79 -3.28 16.90
N VAL A 215 -18.06 -2.44 17.64
CA VAL A 215 -18.47 -1.09 18.02
C VAL A 215 -17.65 -0.07 17.23
N TRP A 216 -18.32 0.99 16.79
CA TRP A 216 -17.70 2.13 16.13
C TRP A 216 -18.12 3.43 16.81
N GLN A 217 -17.15 4.23 17.23
CA GLN A 217 -17.38 5.52 17.91
C GLN A 217 -16.82 6.71 17.12
N GLY A 218 -16.33 6.47 15.90
CA GLY A 218 -15.63 7.49 15.12
C GLY A 218 -14.14 7.54 15.43
N LEU A 219 -13.43 8.27 14.58
CA LEU A 219 -12.03 8.64 14.75
C LEU A 219 -11.83 10.09 14.31
N GLU A 220 -10.76 10.69 14.80
CA GLU A 220 -10.29 11.99 14.35
C GLU A 220 -9.81 11.93 12.88
N ALA A 221 -9.70 13.11 12.26
CA ALA A 221 -9.07 13.23 10.95
C ALA A 221 -7.58 12.85 11.05
N VAL A 222 -7.06 12.18 10.02
CA VAL A 222 -5.64 11.85 9.93
C VAL A 222 -4.83 13.13 9.83
N ARG A 223 -3.78 13.23 10.63
CA ARG A 223 -2.84 14.35 10.57
C ARG A 223 -2.09 14.33 9.24
N GLU A 224 -1.97 15.48 8.59
CA GLU A 224 -1.16 15.60 7.39
C GLU A 224 0.34 15.40 7.69
N GLY A 225 1.07 14.91 6.69
CA GLY A 225 2.51 14.77 6.76
C GLY A 225 3.07 13.86 5.66
N TYR A 226 4.32 13.45 5.79
CA TYR A 226 5.06 12.78 4.73
C TYR A 226 5.81 11.56 5.24
N VAL A 227 5.71 10.47 4.49
CA VAL A 227 6.58 9.29 4.61
C VAL A 227 7.48 9.25 3.38
N TYR A 228 8.75 9.58 3.55
CA TYR A 228 9.74 9.67 2.48
C TYR A 228 10.67 8.45 2.50
N SER A 229 10.87 7.82 1.35
CA SER A 229 11.78 6.67 1.21
C SER A 229 13.15 7.13 0.70
N LEU A 230 14.18 6.91 1.52
CA LEU A 230 15.56 7.12 1.11
C LEU A 230 16.09 5.86 0.41
N PHE A 231 15.91 5.79 -0.90
CA PHE A 231 16.41 4.67 -1.72
C PHE A 231 17.93 4.78 -1.95
N GLY A 232 18.61 3.64 -2.07
CA GLY A 232 20.05 3.55 -2.27
C GLY A 232 20.69 2.36 -1.57
N GLU A 233 22.01 2.20 -1.76
CA GLU A 233 22.82 1.10 -1.19
C GLU A 233 23.82 1.61 -0.12
N GLY A 234 23.76 2.90 0.22
CA GLY A 234 24.63 3.55 1.19
C GLY A 234 24.28 3.25 2.64
N ARG A 235 25.05 3.83 3.56
CA ARG A 235 24.79 3.79 5.01
C ARG A 235 24.51 5.18 5.53
N LEU A 236 23.61 5.27 6.50
CA LEU A 236 23.40 6.51 7.22
C LEU A 236 24.67 6.92 7.99
N PRO A 237 24.99 8.23 8.07
CA PRO A 237 26.07 8.74 8.92
C PRO A 237 25.77 8.44 10.40
N ALA A 238 26.78 8.33 11.26
CA ALA A 238 26.58 7.91 12.66
C ALA A 238 25.66 8.85 13.47
N ASP A 239 25.61 10.13 13.10
CA ASP A 239 24.83 11.21 13.71
C ASP A 239 23.51 11.49 12.97
N TYR A 240 23.05 10.58 12.11
CA TYR A 240 21.82 10.77 11.30
C TYR A 240 20.60 11.18 12.14
N ALA A 241 20.48 10.66 13.36
CA ALA A 241 19.35 10.90 14.23
C ALA A 241 19.33 12.34 14.76
N ASP A 242 20.52 12.86 15.11
CA ASP A 242 20.68 14.24 15.58
C ASP A 242 20.44 15.23 14.44
N ILE A 243 20.97 14.93 13.24
CA ILE A 243 20.70 15.71 12.01
C ILE A 243 19.18 15.77 11.77
N ALA A 244 18.49 14.63 11.81
CA ALA A 244 17.06 14.59 11.53
C ALA A 244 16.24 15.33 12.61
N ALA A 245 16.61 15.21 13.89
CA ALA A 245 15.92 15.84 15.01
C ALA A 245 15.92 17.38 14.92
N VAL A 246 17.02 17.99 14.45
CA VAL A 246 17.12 19.45 14.22
C VAL A 246 16.04 19.95 13.25
N HIS A 247 15.61 19.10 12.32
CA HIS A 247 14.58 19.41 11.32
C HIS A 247 13.19 18.85 11.66
N GLY A 248 13.01 18.29 12.87
CA GLY A 248 11.74 17.66 13.26
C GLY A 248 11.41 16.41 12.45
N VAL A 249 12.42 15.76 11.87
CA VAL A 249 12.25 14.54 11.08
C VAL A 249 12.64 13.33 11.92
N LYS A 250 11.80 12.30 11.90
CA LYS A 250 12.14 10.98 12.45
C LYS A 250 12.62 10.10 11.31
N ILE A 251 13.78 9.49 11.46
CA ILE A 251 14.34 8.57 10.48
C ILE A 251 14.45 7.17 11.09
N VAL A 252 13.99 6.18 10.33
CA VAL A 252 13.99 4.77 10.70
C VAL A 252 14.81 4.02 9.65
N PRO A 253 16.00 3.49 10.01
CA PRO A 253 16.77 2.64 9.11
C PRO A 253 15.93 1.46 8.62
N ASP A 254 16.01 1.16 7.33
CA ASP A 254 15.33 0.00 6.76
C ASP A 254 16.30 -1.19 6.71
N THR A 255 15.92 -2.28 7.36
CA THR A 255 16.70 -3.52 7.43
C THR A 255 16.09 -4.65 6.61
N VAL A 256 14.97 -4.38 5.93
CA VAL A 256 14.16 -5.37 5.21
C VAL A 256 14.25 -5.15 3.71
N THR A 257 14.17 -3.90 3.25
CA THR A 257 14.22 -3.57 1.82
C THR A 257 15.66 -3.30 1.39
N LEU A 258 16.24 -4.20 0.58
CA LEU A 258 17.66 -4.17 0.24
C LEU A 258 18.14 -2.87 -0.43
N ASP A 259 17.27 -2.19 -1.18
CA ASP A 259 17.58 -0.96 -1.92
C ASP A 259 16.94 0.29 -1.31
N ARG A 260 16.54 0.24 -0.03
CA ARG A 260 16.13 1.40 0.75
C ARG A 260 16.97 1.49 2.01
N ILE A 261 17.63 2.63 2.19
CA ILE A 261 18.50 2.91 3.34
C ILE A 261 17.64 3.19 4.58
N ALA A 262 16.61 4.01 4.42
CA ALA A 262 15.78 4.46 5.52
C ALA A 262 14.40 4.97 5.08
N VAL A 263 13.51 5.11 6.05
CA VAL A 263 12.22 5.81 5.91
C VAL A 263 12.22 7.02 6.83
N LEU A 264 11.87 8.17 6.29
CA LEU A 264 11.79 9.44 7.00
C LEU A 264 10.31 9.80 7.19
N TYR A 265 9.99 10.28 8.39
CA TYR A 265 8.67 10.77 8.79
C TYR A 265 8.81 12.25 9.10
N ALA A 266 8.05 13.09 8.41
CA ALA A 266 8.13 14.54 8.54
C ALA A 266 6.76 15.19 8.41
N ASP A 267 6.61 16.38 8.97
CA ASP A 267 5.38 17.17 8.84
C ASP A 267 5.31 17.90 7.50
N THR A 268 6.47 18.21 6.89
CA THR A 268 6.56 18.85 5.58
C THR A 268 7.49 18.07 4.64
N LEU A 269 7.21 18.16 3.34
CA LEU A 269 8.05 17.55 2.31
C LEU A 269 9.45 18.16 2.29
N ASP A 270 9.55 19.48 2.44
CA ASP A 270 10.82 20.20 2.45
C ASP A 270 11.76 19.70 3.55
N ALA A 271 11.24 19.47 4.77
CA ALA A 271 12.03 18.93 5.87
C ALA A 271 12.53 17.52 5.56
N ALA A 272 11.67 16.65 5.02
CA ALA A 272 12.07 15.29 4.63
C ALA A 272 13.16 15.32 3.54
N GLN A 273 13.00 16.15 2.51
CA GLN A 273 13.97 16.27 1.42
C GLN A 273 15.30 16.90 1.89
N GLN A 274 15.24 17.89 2.78
CA GLN A 274 16.43 18.49 3.36
C GLN A 274 17.24 17.45 4.14
N VAL A 275 16.60 16.70 5.04
CA VAL A 275 17.27 15.65 5.80
C VAL A 275 17.80 14.56 4.87
N ALA A 276 17.00 14.12 3.88
CA ALA A 276 17.45 13.12 2.90
C ALA A 276 18.75 13.54 2.19
N ARG A 277 18.91 14.81 1.83
CA ARG A 277 20.16 15.33 1.22
C ARG A 277 21.33 15.38 2.20
N LEU A 278 21.07 15.67 3.47
CA LEU A 278 22.12 15.75 4.51
C LEU A 278 22.65 14.38 4.91
N VAL A 279 21.82 13.33 4.82
CA VAL A 279 22.20 11.97 5.23
C VAL A 279 22.52 11.04 4.06
N ALA A 280 22.27 11.45 2.82
CA ALA A 280 22.70 10.74 1.62
C ALA A 280 24.20 10.96 1.40
N LEU A 281 25.00 10.00 1.86
CA LEU A 281 26.44 9.89 1.57
C LEU A 281 26.68 9.06 0.31
#